data_AF-A0A5C7ZB16-F1
#
_entry.id   AF-A0A5C7ZB16-F1
#
_cell.length_a   1.000
_cell.length_b   1.000
_cell.length_c   1.000
_cell.angle_alpha   90.00
_cell.angle_beta   90.00
_cell.angle_gamma   90.00
#
_symmetry.space_group_name_H-M   'P 1'
#
loop_
_entity.id
_entity.type
_entity.pdbx_description
1 polymer ?
#
loop_
_entity_poly.entity_id
_entity_poly.type
_entity_poly.pdbx_seq_one_letter_code
_entity_poly.pdbx_strand_id
1 'polypeptide(L)'
;RHIEGKFNKILDALFEKLSISKKDTEMMRFNNRLEQLAEGDDRRALEQEQFFIRKKIDEVQSEIFQLENNIQFISSSSKGENPFIKEVQKSIERHKDDLKLWKEKLQQIKNM
;
A
#
# COMPACT_ATOMS: atom_id res chain seq x y z
N ARG A 1 -6.15 -12.65 30.56
CA ARG A 1 -6.56 -12.55 29.13
C ARG A 1 -7.16 -11.19 28.70
N HIS A 2 -7.43 -10.22 29.60
CA HIS A 2 -7.98 -8.90 29.20
C HIS A 2 -6.91 -7.80 29.01
N ILE A 3 -5.73 -7.94 29.64
CA ILE A 3 -4.65 -6.94 29.58
C ILE A 3 -3.90 -7.01 28.25
N GLU A 4 -3.56 -8.21 27.76
CA GLU A 4 -2.94 -8.40 26.43
C GLU A 4 -3.80 -7.89 25.28
N GLY A 5 -5.12 -8.09 25.35
CA GLY A 5 -6.03 -7.60 24.31
C GLY A 5 -6.12 -6.07 24.25
N LYS A 6 -6.06 -5.39 25.41
CA LYS A 6 -5.99 -3.92 25.47
C LYS A 6 -4.62 -3.41 25.03
N PHE A 7 -3.55 -4.10 25.41
CA PHE A 7 -2.18 -3.77 25.02
C PHE A 7 -1.97 -3.86 23.50
N ASN A 8 -2.40 -4.97 22.87
CA ASN A 8 -2.31 -5.15 21.43
C ASN A 8 -3.15 -4.11 20.67
N LYS A 9 -4.35 -3.77 21.14
CA LYS A 9 -5.15 -2.69 20.53
C LYS A 9 -4.47 -1.32 20.58
N ILE A 10 -3.81 -0.98 21.70
CA ILE A 10 -3.08 0.28 21.82
C ILE A 10 -1.85 0.27 20.92
N LEU A 11 -1.12 -0.85 20.85
CA LEU A 11 -0.01 -1.02 19.92
C LEU A 11 -0.46 -0.87 18.46
N ASP A 12 -1.54 -1.54 18.08
CA ASP A 12 -2.11 -1.45 16.72
C ASP A 12 -2.47 0.01 16.39
N ALA A 13 -3.13 0.73 17.30
CA ALA A 13 -3.46 2.14 17.11
C ALA A 13 -2.22 3.06 16.98
N LEU A 14 -1.16 2.78 17.74
CA LEU A 14 0.11 3.51 17.64
C LEU A 14 0.84 3.21 16.32
N PHE A 15 0.83 1.95 15.89
CA PHE A 15 1.40 1.55 14.60
C PHE A 15 0.62 2.15 13.43
N GLU A 16 -0.70 2.18 13.51
CA GLU A 16 -1.57 2.81 12.50
C GLU A 16 -1.27 4.31 12.39
N LYS A 17 -1.21 5.02 13.53
CA LYS A 17 -0.88 6.45 13.55
C LYS A 17 0.51 6.75 13.00
N LEU A 18 1.52 5.94 13.36
CA LEU A 18 2.87 6.08 12.84
C LEU A 18 2.92 5.82 11.32
N SER A 19 2.15 4.84 10.85
CA SER A 19 2.06 4.50 9.43
C SER A 19 1.40 5.62 8.63
N ILE A 20 0.32 6.21 9.14
CA ILE A 20 -0.33 7.40 8.55
C ILE A 20 0.67 8.55 8.44
N SER A 21 1.38 8.88 9.52
CA SER A 21 2.37 9.97 9.51
C SER A 21 3.49 9.75 8.47
N LYS A 22 3.92 8.50 8.26
CA LYS A 22 4.87 8.17 7.19
C LYS A 22 4.27 8.37 5.80
N LYS A 23 3.04 7.89 5.58
CA LYS A 23 2.31 8.08 4.31
C LYS A 23 2.13 9.56 3.99
N ASP A 24 1.74 10.38 4.96
CA ASP A 24 1.57 11.83 4.79
C ASP A 24 2.89 12.51 4.41
N THR A 25 3.98 12.13 5.07
CA THR A 25 5.32 12.66 4.78
C THR A 25 5.77 12.29 3.36
N GLU A 26 5.48 11.07 2.93
CA GLU A 26 5.80 10.60 1.58
C GLU A 26 4.96 11.33 0.52
N MET A 27 3.66 11.53 0.77
CA MET A 27 2.77 12.31 -0.09
C MET A 27 3.21 13.77 -0.19
N MET A 28 3.63 14.39 0.90
CA MET A 28 4.15 15.75 0.88
C MET A 28 5.41 15.87 0.00
N ARG A 29 6.35 14.90 0.09
CA ARG A 29 7.53 14.87 -0.78
C ARG A 29 7.16 14.65 -2.25
N PHE A 30 6.17 13.81 -2.50
CA PHE A 30 5.66 13.55 -3.84
C PHE A 30 5.02 14.81 -4.46
N ASN A 31 4.18 15.51 -3.70
CA ASN A 31 3.58 16.78 -4.13
C ASN A 31 4.63 17.83 -4.46
N ASN A 32 5.62 18.04 -3.58
CA ASN A 32 6.70 18.98 -3.83
C ASN A 32 7.50 18.65 -5.10
N ARG A 33 7.71 17.35 -5.37
CA ARG A 33 8.36 16.91 -6.61
C ARG A 33 7.46 17.15 -7.82
N LEU A 34 6.15 16.91 -7.72
CA LEU A 34 5.21 17.19 -8.79
C LEU A 34 5.11 18.67 -9.13
N GLU A 35 5.07 19.55 -8.13
CA GLU A 35 5.06 21.00 -8.32
C GLU A 35 6.31 21.46 -9.07
N GLN A 36 7.50 20.97 -8.69
CA GLN A 36 8.75 21.27 -9.41
C GLN A 36 8.73 20.79 -10.87
N LEU A 37 8.16 19.62 -11.14
CA LEU A 37 8.02 19.10 -12.50
C LEU A 37 7.01 19.89 -13.33
N ALA A 38 5.95 20.41 -12.70
CA ALA A 38 4.94 21.25 -13.34
C ALA A 38 5.47 22.64 -13.68
N GLU A 39 6.28 23.25 -12.80
CA GLU A 39 6.87 24.59 -13.01
C GLU A 39 7.91 24.61 -14.14
N GLY A 40 8.59 23.48 -14.40
CA GLY A 40 9.64 23.38 -15.41
C GLY A 40 9.18 23.18 -16.86
N ASP A 41 7.86 23.06 -17.12
CA ASP A 41 7.26 22.69 -18.42
C ASP A 41 7.81 21.37 -19.01
N ASP A 42 8.37 20.51 -18.16
CA ASP A 42 8.98 19.23 -18.55
C ASP A 42 7.92 18.12 -18.63
N ARG A 43 7.02 18.24 -19.62
CA ARG A 43 5.92 17.29 -19.86
C ARG A 43 6.40 15.84 -19.99
N ARG A 44 7.62 15.62 -20.47
CA ARG A 44 8.20 14.27 -20.60
C ARG A 44 8.48 13.66 -19.23
N ALA A 45 8.97 14.45 -18.27
CA ALA A 45 9.21 13.97 -16.92
C ALA A 45 7.91 13.62 -16.20
N LEU A 46 6.83 14.38 -16.42
CA LEU A 46 5.49 14.06 -15.90
C LEU A 46 4.93 12.76 -16.50
N GLU A 47 5.05 12.57 -17.81
CA GLU A 47 4.63 11.31 -18.47
C GLU A 47 5.42 10.11 -17.95
N GLN A 48 6.72 10.27 -17.71
CA GLN A 48 7.57 9.22 -17.17
C GLN A 48 7.22 8.87 -15.72
N GLU A 49 6.89 9.86 -14.89
CA GLU A 49 6.40 9.65 -13.52
C GLU A 49 5.04 8.95 -13.52
N GLN A 50 4.13 9.34 -14.42
CA GLN A 50 2.84 8.68 -14.59
C GLN A 50 3.01 7.21 -14.99
N PHE A 51 3.92 6.93 -15.93
CA PHE A 51 4.25 5.56 -16.34
C PHE A 51 4.84 4.75 -15.18
N PHE A 52 5.76 5.34 -14.42
CA PHE A 52 6.37 4.69 -13.26
C PHE A 52 5.31 4.31 -12.21
N ILE A 53 4.41 5.22 -11.88
CA ILE A 53 3.34 4.96 -10.91
C ILE A 53 2.39 3.87 -11.40
N ARG A 54 1.99 3.88 -12.68
CA ARG A 54 1.15 2.81 -13.25
C ARG A 54 1.84 1.45 -13.16
N LYS A 55 3.12 1.39 -13.52
CA LYS A 55 3.91 0.15 -13.41
C LYS A 55 3.97 -0.34 -11.95
N LYS A 56 4.15 0.57 -10.99
CA LYS A 56 4.12 0.23 -9.56
C LYS A 56 2.76 -0.30 -9.09
N ILE A 57 1.66 0.28 -9.56
CA ILE A 57 0.30 -0.21 -9.30
C ILE A 57 0.16 -1.64 -9.81
N ASP A 58 0.59 -1.91 -11.05
CA ASP A 58 0.49 -3.23 -11.67
C ASP A 58 1.34 -4.28 -10.91
N GLU A 59 2.55 -3.91 -10.49
CA GLU A 59 3.44 -4.77 -9.68
C GLU A 59 2.78 -5.16 -8.35
N VAL A 60 2.33 -4.17 -7.56
CA VAL A 60 1.69 -4.42 -6.25
C VAL A 60 0.39 -5.21 -6.41
N GLN A 61 -0.38 -4.94 -7.46
CA GLN A 61 -1.61 -5.68 -7.74
C GLN A 61 -1.33 -7.14 -8.10
N SER A 62 -0.27 -7.42 -8.87
CA SER A 62 0.18 -8.77 -9.16
C SER A 62 0.61 -9.52 -7.91
N GLU A 63 1.34 -8.86 -7.00
CA GLU A 63 1.73 -9.44 -5.72
C GLU A 63 0.52 -9.80 -4.86
N ILE A 64 -0.49 -8.91 -4.76
CA ILE A 64 -1.74 -9.19 -4.06
C ILE A 64 -2.41 -10.45 -4.62
N PHE A 65 -2.55 -10.53 -5.95
CA PHE A 65 -3.16 -11.70 -6.58
C PHE A 65 -2.38 -12.99 -6.31
N GLN A 66 -1.05 -12.94 -6.30
CA GLN A 66 -0.24 -14.11 -5.96
C GLN A 66 -0.46 -14.54 -4.52
N LEU A 67 -0.48 -13.60 -3.57
CA LEU A 67 -0.77 -13.90 -2.16
C LEU A 67 -2.18 -14.49 -1.97
N GLU A 68 -3.17 -13.97 -2.68
CA GLU A 68 -4.55 -14.49 -2.65
C GLU A 68 -4.64 -15.91 -3.23
N ASN A 69 -4.02 -16.17 -4.38
CA ASN A 69 -3.94 -17.51 -4.96
C ASN A 69 -3.22 -18.49 -4.01
N ASN A 70 -2.13 -18.05 -3.38
CA ASN A 70 -1.39 -18.86 -2.41
C ASN A 70 -2.25 -19.21 -1.19
N ILE A 71 -3.04 -18.26 -0.67
CA ILE A 71 -4.00 -18.54 0.41
C ILE A 71 -5.03 -19.58 -0.05
N GLN A 72 -5.61 -19.41 -1.22
CA GLN A 72 -6.63 -20.32 -1.75
C GLN A 72 -6.09 -21.76 -1.89
N PHE A 73 -4.85 -21.90 -2.34
CA PHE A 73 -4.14 -23.19 -2.42
C PHE A 73 -3.91 -23.80 -1.04
N ILE A 74 -3.43 -23.01 -0.07
CA ILE A 74 -3.18 -23.49 1.29
C ILE A 74 -4.49 -23.88 1.98
N SER A 75 -5.55 -23.07 1.86
CA SER A 75 -6.84 -23.31 2.51
C SER A 75 -7.57 -24.53 1.96
N SER A 76 -7.42 -24.82 0.66
CA SER A 76 -7.97 -26.05 0.06
C SER A 76 -7.21 -27.31 0.47
N SER A 77 -5.94 -27.16 0.87
CA SER A 77 -5.06 -28.27 1.26
C SER A 77 -5.04 -28.56 2.77
N SER A 78 -5.54 -27.65 3.61
CA SER A 78 -5.45 -27.77 5.07
C SER A 78 -6.82 -27.99 5.74
N LYS A 79 -6.91 -29.01 6.60
CA LYS A 79 -8.14 -29.39 7.34
C LYS A 79 -8.34 -28.61 8.66
N GLY A 80 -7.94 -27.33 8.72
CA GLY A 80 -8.07 -26.50 9.94
C GLY A 80 -7.58 -25.05 9.78
N GLU A 81 -7.78 -24.20 10.80
CA GLU A 81 -7.27 -22.82 10.81
C GLU A 81 -5.74 -22.80 10.85
N ASN A 82 -5.10 -22.38 9.74
CA ASN A 82 -3.65 -22.23 9.67
C ASN A 82 -3.23 -20.80 10.10
N PRO A 83 -2.41 -20.62 11.15
CA PRO A 83 -1.94 -19.30 11.58
C PRO A 83 -1.17 -18.53 10.49
N PHE A 84 -0.54 -19.23 9.54
CA PHE A 84 0.13 -18.60 8.40
C PHE A 84 -0.85 -17.86 7.48
N ILE A 85 -2.10 -18.35 7.34
CA ILE A 85 -3.12 -17.65 6.54
C ILE A 85 -3.42 -16.28 7.15
N LYS A 86 -3.48 -16.17 8.48
CA LYS A 86 -3.73 -14.89 9.17
C LYS A 86 -2.59 -13.89 8.94
N GLU A 87 -1.35 -14.35 8.90
CA GLU A 87 -0.20 -13.48 8.58
C GLU A 87 -0.21 -13.03 7.12
N VAL A 88 -0.49 -13.95 6.18
CA VAL A 88 -0.58 -13.60 4.75
C VAL A 88 -1.75 -12.64 4.50
N GLN A 89 -2.90 -12.80 5.17
CA GLN A 89 -4.01 -11.85 5.12
C GLN A 89 -3.59 -10.45 5.60
N LYS A 90 -2.86 -10.35 6.72
CA LYS A 90 -2.29 -9.07 7.16
C LYS A 90 -1.33 -8.47 6.13
N SER A 91 -0.54 -9.30 5.46
CA SER A 91 0.33 -8.85 4.37
C SER A 91 -0.47 -8.30 3.20
N ILE A 92 -1.52 -9.00 2.75
CA ILE A 92 -2.41 -8.55 1.67
C ILE A 92 -3.03 -7.19 2.01
N GLU A 93 -3.51 -6.99 3.24
CA GLU A 93 -4.09 -5.71 3.65
C GLU A 93 -3.06 -4.57 3.61
N ARG A 94 -1.80 -4.83 3.97
CA ARG A 94 -0.71 -3.84 3.81
C ARG A 94 -0.47 -3.49 2.34
N HIS A 95 -0.43 -4.50 1.45
CA HIS A 95 -0.21 -4.26 0.02
C HIS A 95 -1.41 -3.51 -0.60
N LYS A 96 -2.64 -3.78 -0.15
CA LYS A 96 -3.83 -3.02 -0.59
C LYS A 96 -3.77 -1.55 -0.15
N ASP A 97 -3.29 -1.30 1.06
CA ASP A 97 -3.05 0.03 1.60
C ASP A 97 -2.02 0.80 0.77
N ASP A 98 -0.92 0.14 0.39
CA ASP A 98 0.10 0.72 -0.49
C ASP A 98 -0.44 0.95 -1.90
N LEU A 99 -1.22 0.01 -2.44
CA LEU A 99 -1.91 0.14 -3.73
C LEU A 99 -2.83 1.36 -3.75
N LYS A 100 -3.56 1.61 -2.65
CA LYS A 100 -4.42 2.78 -2.50
C LYS A 100 -3.61 4.07 -2.57
N LEU A 101 -2.48 4.14 -1.86
CA LEU A 101 -1.57 5.28 -1.91
C LEU A 101 -1.06 5.55 -3.33
N TRP A 102 -0.64 4.51 -4.05
CA TRP A 102 -0.17 4.67 -5.44
C TRP A 102 -1.28 5.14 -6.38
N LYS A 103 -2.52 4.66 -6.19
CA LYS A 103 -3.69 5.14 -6.94
C LYS A 103 -4.00 6.60 -6.64
N GLU A 104 -3.88 7.04 -5.39
CA GLU A 104 -4.05 8.44 -5.00
C GLU A 104 -2.99 9.34 -5.66
N LYS A 105 -1.72 8.93 -5.64
CA LYS A 105 -0.63 9.62 -6.37
C LYS A 105 -0.93 9.74 -7.87
N LEU A 106 -1.39 8.67 -8.51
CA LEU A 106 -1.76 8.70 -9.93
C LEU A 106 -2.91 9.66 -10.20
N GLN A 107 -3.90 9.71 -9.30
CA GLN A 107 -5.04 10.60 -9.44
C GLN A 107 -4.64 12.07 -9.32
N GLN A 108 -3.69 12.40 -8.44
CA GLN A 108 -3.14 13.75 -8.35
C GLN A 108 -2.47 14.18 -9.64
N ILE A 109 -1.65 13.32 -10.27
CA ILE A 109 -1.04 13.61 -11.57
C ILE A 109 -2.11 13.85 -12.65
N LYS A 110 -3.21 13.08 -12.63
CA LYS A 110 -4.30 13.24 -13.61
C LYS A 110 -5.15 14.49 -13.40
N ASN A 111 -5.16 15.03 -12.18
CA ASN A 111 -5.95 16.21 -11.81
C ASN A 111 -5.17 17.52 -11.94
N MET A 112 -3.87 17.45 -12.21
CA MET A 112 -3.05 18.58 -12.66
C MET A 112 -3.34 18.90 -14.13
#